data_AF-A0A952N8H8-F1
#
_entry.id   AF-A0A952N8H8-F1
#
_cell.length_a   1.000
_cell.length_b   1.000
_cell.length_c   1.000
_cell.angle_alpha   90.00
_cell.angle_beta   90.00
_cell.angle_gamma   90.00
#
_symmetry.space_group_name_H-M   'P 1'
#
loop_
_entity.id
_entity.type
_entity.pdbx_description
1 polymer ?
#
loop_
_entity_poly.entity_id
_entity_poly.type
_entity_poly.pdbx_seq_one_letter_code
_entity_poly.pdbx_strand_id
1 'polypeptide(L)'
;MIPRLLRLKLIAFLSLILLLVNGCTSREKIDNIEQLAGKEFAVPTGTVADQLVQSKFADAKFKYFNTVLDACMAVKSGKADAAAYDEPILKNIAAKNPGLKVLPDMITVDNYGFAVRLEEPNIKTAIDEVIAELKSTGKYDEMMNRWLPKSGSPAPLPSIKLDGTNGVIKFGTSAVTEPFSFIDGTQKVTGFDVEIAYYIAQKLGMQLEVVNMDFGAMIPALISKKVDMIGACITITEERAKSVLFSEPYYKGGIAALVKE
;
A
#
# COMPACT_ATOMS: atom_id res chain seq x y z
N MET A 1 10.56 55.80 46.35
CA MET A 1 10.13 54.54 46.99
C MET A 1 8.98 53.95 46.19
N ILE A 2 9.26 52.94 45.36
CA ILE A 2 8.21 52.22 44.62
C ILE A 2 7.58 51.20 45.60
N PRO A 3 6.26 51.17 45.78
CA PRO A 3 5.62 50.37 46.83
C PRO A 3 5.83 48.88 46.59
N ARG A 4 6.15 48.15 47.68
CA ARG A 4 6.45 46.70 47.73
C ARG A 4 5.41 45.81 47.03
N LEU A 5 4.17 46.28 46.83
CA LEU A 5 3.12 45.54 46.10
C LEU A 5 3.34 45.47 44.58
N LEU A 6 4.09 46.39 43.96
CA LEU A 6 4.31 46.38 42.51
C LEU A 6 5.39 45.37 42.06
N ARG A 7 6.30 44.98 42.97
CA ARG A 7 7.34 43.97 42.69
C ARG A 7 6.77 42.55 42.63
N LEU A 8 5.70 42.25 43.37
CA LEU A 8 5.14 40.89 43.43
C LEU A 8 4.32 40.53 42.18
N LYS A 9 3.64 41.50 41.57
CA LYS A 9 2.86 41.27 40.33
C LYS A 9 3.74 41.16 39.07
N LEU A 10 4.91 41.80 39.06
CA LEU A 10 5.85 41.68 37.94
C LEU A 10 6.58 40.32 37.93
N ILE A 11 6.82 39.74 39.12
CA ILE A 11 7.43 38.41 39.26
C ILE A 11 6.44 37.31 38.86
N ALA A 12 5.15 37.43 39.22
CA ALA A 12 4.13 36.46 38.81
C ALA A 12 3.85 36.46 37.29
N PHE A 13 4.05 37.60 36.61
CA PHE A 13 3.89 37.69 35.16
C PHE A 13 5.13 37.19 34.40
N LEU A 14 6.33 37.30 34.99
CA LEU A 14 7.56 36.74 34.41
C LEU A 14 7.65 35.22 34.57
N SER A 15 7.04 34.65 35.62
CA SER A 15 7.00 33.20 35.85
C SER A 15 6.05 32.45 34.92
N LEU A 16 5.10 33.13 34.27
CA LEU A 16 4.15 32.51 33.34
C LEU A 16 4.67 32.46 31.90
N ILE A 17 5.75 33.19 31.58
CA ILE A 17 6.36 33.21 30.25
C ILE A 17 7.40 32.08 30.08
N LEU A 18 7.83 31.44 31.17
CA LEU A 18 8.83 30.35 31.13
C LEU A 18 8.24 28.94 30.87
N LEU A 19 6.95 28.82 30.54
CA LEU A 19 6.27 27.54 30.25
C LEU A 19 5.98 27.31 28.76
N LEU A 20 6.42 28.20 27.86
CA LEU A 20 6.14 28.09 26.42
C LEU A 20 7.33 27.65 25.55
N VAL A 21 8.45 27.22 26.13
CA VAL A 21 9.66 26.86 25.35
C VAL A 21 9.84 25.35 25.11
N ASN A 22 8.93 24.49 25.58
CA ASN A 22 8.98 23.05 25.28
C ASN A 22 8.12 22.62 24.06
N GLY A 23 7.70 23.57 23.23
CA GLY A 23 6.81 23.31 22.08
C GLY A 23 7.48 22.81 20.79
N CYS A 24 8.81 22.71 20.75
CA CYS A 24 9.53 22.14 19.62
C CYS A 24 10.51 21.05 20.07
N THR A 25 10.02 20.03 20.78
CA THR A 25 10.72 18.75 20.75
C THR A 25 10.56 18.18 19.34
N SER A 26 11.61 18.27 18.53
CA SER A 26 11.72 17.46 17.32
C SER A 26 11.47 16.01 17.70
N ARG A 27 10.47 15.35 17.09
CA ARG A 27 10.25 13.92 17.31
C ARG A 27 11.54 13.16 17.00
N GLU A 28 11.79 12.11 17.78
CA GLU A 28 12.94 11.24 17.60
C GLU A 28 12.96 10.68 16.18
N LYS A 29 14.14 10.58 15.57
CA LYS A 29 14.31 9.98 14.26
C LYS A 29 14.07 8.46 14.34
N ILE A 30 13.22 7.96 13.45
CA ILE A 30 12.89 6.53 13.34
C ILE A 30 13.52 6.00 12.04
N ASP A 31 14.36 4.99 12.17
CA ASP A 31 15.10 4.36 11.07
C ASP A 31 14.83 2.85 10.96
N ASN A 32 14.29 2.22 12.01
CA ASN A 32 13.96 0.80 12.04
C ASN A 32 12.65 0.52 12.81
N ILE A 33 12.19 -0.71 12.72
CA ILE A 33 10.87 -1.12 13.21
C ILE A 33 10.84 -1.25 14.75
N GLU A 34 11.97 -1.54 15.38
CA GLU A 34 12.09 -1.68 16.85
C GLU A 34 11.82 -0.35 17.56
N GLN A 35 12.17 0.77 16.91
CA GLN A 35 11.91 2.12 17.41
C GLN A 35 10.42 2.52 17.40
N LEU A 36 9.53 1.66 16.89
CA LEU A 36 8.09 1.92 16.88
C LEU A 36 7.37 1.55 18.18
N ALA A 37 8.04 0.85 19.11
CA ALA A 37 7.45 0.52 20.41
C ALA A 37 7.03 1.79 21.18
N GLY A 38 5.81 1.80 21.72
CA GLY A 38 5.23 2.93 22.46
C GLY A 38 4.95 4.20 21.63
N LYS A 39 5.15 4.16 20.31
CA LYS A 39 4.92 5.30 19.41
C LYS A 39 3.44 5.49 19.09
N GLU A 40 3.11 6.70 18.64
CA GLU A 40 1.78 7.08 18.20
C GLU A 40 1.64 6.95 16.68
N PHE A 41 0.75 6.07 16.24
CA PHE A 41 0.46 5.77 14.86
C PHE A 41 -0.72 6.57 14.33
N ALA A 42 -0.57 7.12 13.14
CA ALA A 42 -1.66 7.60 12.31
C ALA A 42 -2.20 6.45 11.46
N VAL A 43 -3.50 6.19 11.54
CA VAL A 43 -4.15 5.11 10.80
C VAL A 43 -5.44 5.60 10.14
N PRO A 44 -5.78 5.13 8.93
CA PRO A 44 -7.07 5.40 8.33
C PRO A 44 -8.21 4.68 9.08
N THR A 45 -9.32 5.39 9.34
CA THR A 45 -10.52 4.83 9.97
C THR A 45 -11.13 3.71 9.11
N GLY A 46 -11.67 2.68 9.77
CA GLY A 46 -12.37 1.58 9.10
C GLY A 46 -11.44 0.51 8.49
N THR A 47 -10.18 0.51 8.89
CA THR A 47 -9.18 -0.48 8.47
C THR A 47 -8.73 -1.32 9.66
N VAL A 48 -8.12 -2.47 9.41
CA VAL A 48 -7.55 -3.34 10.45
C VAL A 48 -6.09 -3.02 10.78
N ALA A 49 -5.55 -1.93 10.23
CA ALA A 49 -4.14 -1.59 10.38
C ALA A 49 -3.75 -1.40 11.85
N ASP A 50 -4.63 -0.79 12.66
CA ASP A 50 -4.44 -0.60 14.10
C ASP A 50 -4.30 -1.93 14.85
N GLN A 51 -5.16 -2.91 14.58
CA GLN A 51 -5.12 -4.24 15.19
C GLN A 51 -3.82 -4.97 14.82
N LEU A 52 -3.39 -4.86 13.56
CA LEU A 52 -2.15 -5.46 13.08
C LEU A 52 -0.92 -4.79 13.70
N VAL A 53 -0.93 -3.47 13.87
CA VAL A 53 0.11 -2.77 14.64
C VAL A 53 0.11 -3.26 16.09
N GLN A 54 -1.05 -3.33 16.76
CA GLN A 54 -1.17 -3.76 18.16
C GLN A 54 -0.67 -5.19 18.39
N SER A 55 -0.86 -6.10 17.42
CA SER A 55 -0.35 -7.47 17.52
C SER A 55 1.18 -7.55 17.63
N LYS A 56 1.90 -6.52 17.16
CA LYS A 56 3.37 -6.42 17.23
C LYS A 56 3.83 -5.44 18.30
N PHE A 57 3.10 -4.35 18.50
CA PHE A 57 3.39 -3.27 19.43
C PHE A 57 2.18 -3.06 20.34
N ALA A 58 2.11 -3.84 21.42
CA ALA A 58 0.95 -3.85 22.32
C ALA A 58 0.68 -2.50 23.00
N ASP A 59 1.69 -1.63 23.11
CA ASP A 59 1.60 -0.30 23.71
C ASP A 59 1.45 0.85 22.68
N ALA A 60 1.24 0.50 21.41
CA ALA A 60 1.00 1.47 20.34
C ALA A 60 -0.23 2.33 20.62
N LYS A 61 -0.13 3.62 20.31
CA LYS A 61 -1.23 4.59 20.42
C LYS A 61 -1.72 4.96 19.02
N PHE A 62 -2.98 5.33 18.89
CA PHE A 62 -3.59 5.56 17.57
C PHE A 62 -4.26 6.93 17.46
N LYS A 63 -4.04 7.57 16.32
CA LYS A 63 -4.80 8.70 15.80
C LYS A 63 -5.44 8.29 14.49
N TYR A 64 -6.74 8.51 14.38
CA TYR A 64 -7.51 8.09 13.23
C TYR A 64 -7.71 9.24 12.25
N PHE A 65 -7.61 8.92 10.96
CA PHE A 65 -7.74 9.87 9.85
C PHE A 65 -8.69 9.33 8.79
N ASN A 66 -9.30 10.22 8.00
CA ASN A 66 -10.26 9.83 6.98
C ASN A 66 -9.59 9.15 5.77
N THR A 67 -8.33 9.50 5.47
CA THR A 67 -7.58 8.95 4.33
C THR A 67 -6.16 8.55 4.74
N VAL A 68 -5.55 7.65 3.96
CA VAL A 68 -4.14 7.24 4.13
C VAL A 68 -3.20 8.43 3.94
N LEU A 69 -3.51 9.31 2.97
CA LEU A 69 -2.74 10.52 2.72
C LEU A 69 -2.76 11.45 3.94
N ASP A 70 -3.93 11.67 4.55
CA ASP A 70 -4.05 12.49 5.76
C ASP A 70 -3.23 11.90 6.92
N ALA A 71 -3.26 10.58 7.10
CA ALA A 71 -2.43 9.90 8.09
C ALA A 71 -0.93 10.13 7.83
N CYS A 72 -0.48 10.00 6.59
CA CYS A 72 0.91 10.26 6.22
C CYS A 72 1.30 11.73 6.40
N MET A 73 0.40 12.68 6.09
CA MET A 73 0.64 14.11 6.29
C MET A 73 0.66 14.50 7.78
N ALA A 74 -0.08 13.78 8.62
CA ALA A 74 0.02 13.91 10.07
C ALA A 74 1.43 13.55 10.58
N VAL A 75 2.05 12.50 10.03
CA VAL A 75 3.45 12.15 10.33
C VAL A 75 4.40 13.25 9.86
N LYS A 76 4.26 13.70 8.61
CA LYS A 76 5.11 14.76 8.03
C LYS A 76 5.12 16.03 8.88
N SER A 77 3.95 16.40 9.39
CA SER A 77 3.73 17.57 10.26
C SER A 77 4.05 17.33 11.74
N GLY A 78 4.46 16.12 12.14
CA GLY A 78 4.79 15.78 13.52
C GLY A 78 3.59 15.58 14.44
N LYS A 79 2.38 15.39 13.91
CA LYS A 79 1.18 15.06 14.69
C LYS A 79 1.11 13.59 15.13
N ALA A 80 1.86 12.71 14.48
CA ALA A 80 2.05 11.30 14.82
C ALA A 80 3.53 10.91 14.55
N ASP A 81 3.98 9.79 15.11
CA ASP A 81 5.34 9.27 14.93
C ASP A 81 5.47 8.47 13.62
N ALA A 82 4.47 7.65 13.31
CA ALA A 82 4.43 6.80 12.13
C ALA A 82 3.01 6.72 11.56
N ALA A 83 2.87 6.40 10.28
CA ALA A 83 1.61 6.02 9.67
C ALA A 83 1.69 4.54 9.32
N ALA A 84 0.67 3.76 9.65
CA ALA A 84 0.64 2.33 9.37
C ALA A 84 -0.46 1.99 8.37
N TYR A 85 -0.07 1.39 7.25
CA TYR A 85 -0.97 0.95 6.19
C TYR A 85 -0.25 0.02 5.20
N ASP A 86 -0.97 -0.42 4.16
CA ASP A 86 -0.42 -1.25 3.09
C ASP A 86 0.81 -0.60 2.45
N GLU A 87 1.88 -1.38 2.38
CA GLU A 87 3.20 -0.94 1.98
C GLU A 87 3.27 -0.29 0.59
N PRO A 88 2.59 -0.83 -0.46
CA PRO A 88 2.62 -0.21 -1.78
C PRO A 88 2.05 1.21 -1.79
N ILE A 89 0.98 1.42 -1.03
CA ILE A 89 0.30 2.72 -0.93
C ILE A 89 1.19 3.70 -0.18
N LEU A 90 1.81 3.26 0.93
CA LEU A 90 2.74 4.10 1.67
C LEU A 90 3.97 4.48 0.83
N LYS A 91 4.53 3.56 0.05
CA LYS A 91 5.66 3.86 -0.84
C LYS A 91 5.29 4.87 -1.93
N ASN A 92 4.12 4.72 -2.54
CA ASN A 92 3.62 5.68 -3.52
C ASN A 92 3.37 7.06 -2.91
N ILE A 93 2.82 7.14 -1.70
CA ILE A 93 2.66 8.41 -0.98
C ILE A 93 4.03 9.03 -0.68
N ALA A 94 4.99 8.26 -0.17
CA ALA A 94 6.33 8.74 0.12
C ALA A 94 7.04 9.28 -1.13
N ALA A 95 6.97 8.56 -2.26
CA ALA A 95 7.55 8.98 -3.53
C ALA A 95 7.02 10.34 -4.00
N LYS A 96 5.75 10.63 -3.75
CA LYS A 96 5.09 11.91 -4.09
C LYS A 96 5.30 13.01 -3.05
N ASN A 97 5.85 12.69 -1.87
CA ASN A 97 5.92 13.61 -0.74
C ASN A 97 7.30 13.60 -0.06
N PRO A 98 8.27 14.38 -0.56
CA PRO A 98 9.62 14.46 0.01
C PRO A 98 9.63 14.72 1.53
N GLY A 99 10.57 14.12 2.26
CA GLY A 99 10.64 14.17 3.72
C GLY A 99 9.82 13.08 4.43
N LEU A 100 9.28 12.12 3.68
CA LEU A 100 8.65 10.90 4.19
C LEU A 100 9.35 9.68 3.59
N LYS A 101 9.52 8.63 4.39
CA LYS A 101 10.06 7.34 3.96
C LYS A 101 9.26 6.20 4.55
N VAL A 102 9.25 5.07 3.86
CA VAL A 102 8.73 3.81 4.40
C VAL A 102 9.90 3.03 5.01
N LEU A 103 9.72 2.49 6.21
CA LEU A 103 10.73 1.63 6.83
C LEU A 103 10.97 0.37 5.99
N PRO A 104 12.20 -0.15 5.94
CA PRO A 104 12.53 -1.32 5.13
C PRO A 104 11.81 -2.59 5.62
N ASP A 105 11.64 -2.73 6.94
CA ASP A 105 10.94 -3.85 7.54
C ASP A 105 9.46 -3.52 7.76
N MET A 106 8.61 -4.52 7.49
CA MET A 106 7.16 -4.40 7.63
C MET A 106 6.67 -4.91 8.99
N ILE A 107 5.53 -4.37 9.44
CA ILE A 107 4.84 -4.77 10.65
C ILE A 107 4.29 -6.18 10.47
N THR A 108 3.54 -6.39 9.40
CA THR A 108 3.12 -7.72 8.93
C THR A 108 3.78 -8.02 7.58
N VAL A 109 3.89 -9.30 7.25
CA VAL A 109 4.43 -9.74 5.96
C VAL A 109 3.39 -10.60 5.28
N ASP A 110 3.00 -10.16 4.10
CA ASP A 110 2.02 -10.80 3.24
C ASP A 110 2.65 -11.12 1.88
N ASN A 111 2.15 -12.17 1.23
CA ASN A 111 2.50 -12.52 -0.13
C ASN A 111 1.28 -12.30 -1.02
N TYR A 112 1.42 -11.52 -2.08
CA TYR A 112 0.35 -11.23 -3.02
C TYR A 112 0.44 -12.13 -4.24
N GLY A 113 -0.70 -12.69 -4.63
CA GLY A 113 -0.84 -13.60 -5.76
C GLY A 113 -2.03 -13.23 -6.63
N PHE A 114 -1.98 -13.67 -7.88
CA PHE A 114 -3.19 -13.78 -8.70
C PHE A 114 -3.95 -15.04 -8.29
N ALA A 115 -5.25 -15.05 -8.50
CA ALA A 115 -6.05 -16.24 -8.27
C ALA A 115 -6.90 -16.61 -9.48
N VAL A 116 -7.13 -17.91 -9.63
CA VAL A 116 -8.01 -18.51 -10.63
C VAL A 116 -8.90 -19.55 -9.97
N ARG A 117 -9.90 -20.05 -10.70
CA ARG A 117 -10.77 -21.13 -10.20
C ARG A 117 -9.99 -22.43 -9.97
N LEU A 118 -10.50 -23.29 -9.08
CA LEU A 118 -9.89 -24.59 -8.77
C LEU A 118 -9.79 -25.51 -10.00
N GLU A 119 -10.72 -25.40 -10.93
CA GLU A 119 -10.76 -26.17 -12.17
C GLU A 119 -9.90 -25.59 -13.32
N GLU A 120 -9.16 -24.50 -13.09
CA GLU A 120 -8.36 -23.81 -14.12
C GLU A 120 -6.84 -23.85 -13.87
N PRO A 121 -6.23 -25.03 -13.61
CA PRO A 121 -4.79 -25.11 -13.31
C PRO A 121 -3.92 -24.64 -14.49
N ASN A 122 -4.41 -24.73 -15.73
CA ASN A 122 -3.66 -24.25 -16.90
C ASN A 122 -3.50 -22.73 -16.90
N ILE A 123 -4.52 -21.97 -16.46
CA ILE A 123 -4.40 -20.50 -16.33
C ILE A 123 -3.43 -20.17 -15.20
N LYS A 124 -3.50 -20.87 -14.06
CA LYS A 124 -2.52 -20.73 -12.96
C LYS A 124 -1.09 -20.95 -13.46
N THR A 125 -0.83 -22.03 -14.20
CA THR A 125 0.51 -22.32 -14.76
C THR A 125 0.98 -21.21 -15.70
N ALA A 126 0.12 -20.70 -16.58
CA ALA A 126 0.48 -19.58 -17.45
C ALA A 126 0.84 -18.31 -16.65
N ILE A 127 0.12 -18.04 -15.55
CA ILE A 127 0.45 -16.93 -14.65
C ILE A 127 1.82 -17.13 -14.00
N ASP A 128 2.09 -18.32 -13.46
CA ASP A 128 3.37 -18.64 -12.82
C ASP A 128 4.54 -18.50 -13.79
N GLU A 129 4.38 -19.00 -15.02
CA GLU A 129 5.38 -18.87 -16.09
C GLU A 129 5.65 -17.40 -16.44
N VAL A 130 4.60 -16.57 -16.56
CA VAL A 130 4.75 -15.15 -16.83
C VAL A 130 5.48 -14.44 -15.69
N ILE A 131 5.11 -14.72 -14.43
CA ILE A 131 5.80 -14.12 -13.27
C ILE A 131 7.28 -14.53 -13.26
N ALA A 132 7.58 -15.79 -13.54
CA ALA A 132 8.96 -16.28 -13.62
C ALA A 132 9.74 -15.64 -14.77
N GLU A 133 9.13 -15.50 -15.95
CA GLU A 133 9.73 -14.86 -17.13
C GLU A 133 10.02 -13.37 -16.86
N LEU A 134 9.05 -12.63 -16.31
CA LEU A 134 9.23 -11.23 -15.95
C LEU A 134 10.40 -11.05 -14.97
N LYS A 135 10.51 -11.91 -13.95
CA LYS A 135 11.61 -11.86 -12.98
C LYS A 135 12.96 -12.21 -13.61
N SER A 136 13.04 -13.30 -14.36
CA SER A 136 14.31 -13.79 -14.95
C SER A 136 14.88 -12.89 -16.05
N THR A 137 14.02 -12.12 -16.74
CA THR A 137 14.44 -11.19 -17.80
C THR A 137 14.79 -9.79 -17.29
N GLY A 138 14.61 -9.51 -15.99
CA GLY A 138 14.77 -8.17 -15.40
C GLY A 138 13.60 -7.21 -15.71
N LYS A 139 12.60 -7.65 -16.47
CA LYS A 139 11.43 -6.86 -16.82
C LYS A 139 10.54 -6.55 -15.62
N TYR A 140 10.49 -7.46 -14.64
CA TYR A 140 9.83 -7.22 -13.36
C TYR A 140 10.42 -6.00 -12.65
N ASP A 141 11.74 -5.85 -12.61
CA ASP A 141 12.39 -4.70 -11.98
C ASP A 141 12.15 -3.40 -12.76
N GLU A 142 12.12 -3.47 -14.09
CA GLU A 142 11.71 -2.34 -14.94
C GLU A 142 10.27 -1.90 -14.61
N MET A 143 9.34 -2.85 -14.53
CA MET A 143 7.95 -2.59 -14.15
C MET A 143 7.85 -2.01 -12.74
N MET A 144 8.58 -2.56 -11.77
CA MET A 144 8.59 -2.05 -10.40
C MET A 144 9.11 -0.61 -10.33
N ASN A 145 10.17 -0.28 -11.07
CA ASN A 145 10.68 1.09 -11.13
C ASN A 145 9.70 2.05 -11.81
N ARG A 146 8.92 1.56 -12.78
CA ARG A 146 7.89 2.33 -13.47
C ARG A 146 6.69 2.62 -12.58
N TRP A 147 6.19 1.59 -11.90
CA TRP A 147 4.95 1.67 -11.11
C TRP A 147 5.18 2.16 -9.69
N LEU A 148 6.32 1.82 -9.08
CA LEU A 148 6.66 2.20 -7.71
C LEU A 148 8.01 2.94 -7.69
N PRO A 149 8.10 4.11 -8.36
CA PRO A 149 9.35 4.87 -8.43
C PRO A 149 9.75 5.37 -7.05
N LYS A 150 11.05 5.59 -6.83
CA LYS A 150 11.56 6.19 -5.58
C LYS A 150 11.06 7.62 -5.36
N SER A 151 10.73 8.34 -6.42
CA SER A 151 10.22 9.72 -6.37
C SER A 151 9.31 10.00 -7.56
N GLY A 152 8.31 10.84 -7.34
CA GLY A 152 7.34 11.24 -8.36
C GLY A 152 6.13 10.30 -8.43
N SER A 153 5.48 10.29 -9.58
CA SER A 153 4.30 9.47 -9.84
C SER A 153 4.63 8.26 -10.71
N PRO A 154 3.86 7.17 -10.62
CA PRO A 154 3.97 6.05 -11.54
C PRO A 154 3.87 6.51 -13.00
N ALA A 155 4.66 5.91 -13.89
CA ALA A 155 4.51 6.18 -15.32
C ALA A 155 3.29 5.42 -15.90
N PRO A 156 2.76 5.83 -17.05
CA PRO A 156 1.64 5.15 -17.68
C PRO A 156 1.95 3.68 -18.04
N LEU A 157 0.90 2.86 -18.11
CA LEU A 157 0.98 1.50 -18.65
C LEU A 157 1.57 1.53 -20.07
N PRO A 158 2.63 0.75 -20.36
CA PRO A 158 3.18 0.69 -21.71
C PRO A 158 2.17 0.09 -22.70
N SER A 159 2.32 0.42 -23.98
CA SER A 159 1.52 -0.19 -25.04
C SER A 159 1.93 -1.65 -25.22
N ILE A 160 1.14 -2.58 -24.67
CA ILE A 160 1.33 -4.02 -24.84
C ILE A 160 0.36 -4.51 -25.92
N LYS A 161 0.91 -5.02 -27.02
CA LYS A 161 0.13 -5.55 -28.14
C LYS A 161 -0.45 -6.91 -27.78
N LEU A 162 -1.77 -7.04 -27.90
CA LEU A 162 -2.50 -8.30 -27.84
C LEU A 162 -3.03 -8.62 -29.23
N ASP A 163 -2.34 -9.48 -29.98
CA ASP A 163 -2.77 -9.96 -31.31
C ASP A 163 -3.29 -11.41 -31.28
N GLY A 164 -3.47 -11.94 -30.08
CA GLY A 164 -4.03 -13.26 -29.84
C GLY A 164 -5.46 -13.41 -30.34
N THR A 165 -5.75 -14.58 -30.92
CA THR A 165 -7.08 -14.94 -31.45
C THR A 165 -7.80 -15.98 -30.60
N ASN A 166 -7.23 -16.42 -29.47
CA ASN A 166 -7.76 -17.49 -28.62
C ASN A 166 -8.90 -17.02 -27.70
N GLY A 167 -9.69 -16.04 -28.14
CA GLY A 167 -10.77 -15.44 -27.35
C GLY A 167 -10.30 -14.34 -26.40
N VAL A 168 -11.08 -14.10 -25.34
CA VAL A 168 -10.88 -13.02 -24.37
C VAL A 168 -10.73 -13.65 -22.98
N ILE A 169 -9.66 -13.31 -22.26
CA ILE A 169 -9.53 -13.62 -20.83
C ILE A 169 -10.02 -12.43 -20.01
N LYS A 170 -10.90 -12.68 -19.04
CA LYS A 170 -11.46 -11.64 -18.17
C LYS A 170 -10.65 -11.54 -16.87
N PHE A 171 -10.05 -10.37 -16.64
CA PHE A 171 -9.32 -10.04 -15.44
C PHE A 171 -10.17 -9.23 -14.47
N GLY A 172 -10.53 -9.81 -13.33
CA GLY A 172 -11.19 -9.07 -12.25
C GLY A 172 -10.20 -8.36 -11.34
N THR A 173 -10.43 -7.08 -11.08
CA THR A 173 -9.60 -6.28 -10.17
C THR A 173 -10.44 -5.29 -9.36
N SER A 174 -9.85 -4.74 -8.30
CA SER A 174 -10.39 -3.65 -7.51
C SER A 174 -9.44 -2.45 -7.63
N ALA A 175 -9.83 -1.45 -8.43
CA ALA A 175 -8.98 -0.34 -8.84
C ALA A 175 -8.89 0.78 -7.78
N VAL A 176 -8.47 0.44 -6.56
CA VAL A 176 -8.40 1.36 -5.40
C VAL A 176 -7.00 1.44 -4.76
N THR A 177 -6.02 0.71 -5.30
CA THR A 177 -4.68 0.52 -4.74
C THR A 177 -3.65 1.07 -5.71
N GLU A 178 -3.47 2.39 -5.77
CA GLU A 178 -2.40 2.99 -6.57
C GLU A 178 -1.04 2.65 -5.93
N PRO A 179 -0.06 2.08 -6.68
CA PRO A 179 0.03 2.00 -8.14
C PRO A 179 -0.21 0.61 -8.76
N PHE A 180 -0.80 -0.33 -8.01
CA PHE A 180 -0.96 -1.73 -8.42
C PHE A 180 -2.22 -1.96 -9.26
N SER A 181 -3.35 -1.46 -8.78
CA SER A 181 -4.64 -1.50 -9.48
C SER A 181 -5.38 -0.23 -9.14
N PHE A 182 -5.49 0.71 -10.08
CA PHE A 182 -6.12 2.01 -9.86
C PHE A 182 -6.70 2.60 -11.14
N ILE A 183 -7.50 3.66 -10.99
CA ILE A 183 -8.04 4.42 -12.12
C ILE A 183 -7.11 5.61 -12.38
N ASP A 184 -6.57 5.72 -13.59
CA ASP A 184 -5.72 6.85 -13.97
C ASP A 184 -6.52 8.12 -14.32
N GLY A 185 -5.82 9.22 -14.60
CA GLY A 185 -6.45 10.48 -14.99
C GLY A 185 -7.25 10.44 -16.30
N THR A 186 -7.20 9.34 -17.05
CA THR A 186 -8.00 9.09 -18.27
C THR A 186 -9.22 8.22 -17.99
N GLN A 187 -9.52 7.94 -16.71
CA GLN A 187 -10.62 7.07 -16.26
C GLN A 187 -10.46 5.61 -16.67
N LYS A 188 -9.22 5.15 -16.94
CA LYS A 188 -8.92 3.76 -17.27
C LYS A 188 -8.34 3.03 -16.08
N VAL A 189 -8.73 1.76 -15.92
CA VAL A 189 -8.12 0.85 -14.95
C VAL A 189 -6.71 0.51 -15.43
N THR A 190 -5.73 0.72 -14.56
CA THR A 190 -4.31 0.57 -14.85
C THR A 190 -3.54 0.15 -13.61
N GLY A 191 -2.23 -0.08 -13.75
CA GLY A 191 -1.33 -0.40 -12.65
C GLY A 191 -0.51 -1.65 -12.88
N PHE A 192 0.34 -1.95 -11.89
CA PHE A 192 1.24 -3.09 -11.90
C PHE A 192 0.54 -4.43 -12.13
N ASP A 193 -0.59 -4.69 -11.45
CA ASP A 193 -1.36 -5.93 -11.61
C ASP A 193 -1.98 -6.03 -13.00
N VAL A 194 -2.46 -4.90 -13.53
CA VAL A 194 -3.04 -4.82 -14.88
C VAL A 194 -1.97 -5.10 -15.92
N GLU A 195 -0.74 -4.59 -15.76
CA GLU A 195 0.36 -4.89 -16.67
C GLU A 195 0.73 -6.38 -16.67
N ILE A 196 0.78 -7.02 -15.49
CA ILE A 196 0.97 -8.48 -15.43
C ILE A 196 -0.18 -9.20 -16.16
N ALA A 197 -1.43 -8.76 -15.99
CA ALA A 197 -2.58 -9.32 -16.70
C ALA A 197 -2.46 -9.21 -18.24
N TYR A 198 -1.87 -8.12 -18.76
CA TYR A 198 -1.54 -8.00 -20.18
C TYR A 198 -0.52 -9.06 -20.64
N TYR A 199 0.54 -9.31 -19.87
CA TYR A 199 1.52 -10.35 -20.21
C TYR A 199 0.92 -11.76 -20.11
N ILE A 200 0.01 -12.01 -19.16
CA ILE A 200 -0.74 -13.27 -19.07
C ILE A 200 -1.62 -13.47 -20.30
N ALA A 201 -2.39 -12.45 -20.71
CA ALA A 201 -3.21 -12.54 -21.92
C ALA A 201 -2.36 -12.77 -23.17
N GLN A 202 -1.22 -12.08 -23.29
CA GLN A 202 -0.27 -12.27 -24.39
C GLN A 202 0.27 -13.70 -24.43
N LYS A 203 0.69 -14.26 -23.28
CA LYS A 203 1.18 -15.63 -23.15
C LYS A 203 0.13 -16.66 -23.59
N LEU A 204 -1.14 -16.43 -23.26
CA LEU A 204 -2.26 -17.29 -23.63
C LEU A 204 -2.72 -17.10 -25.09
N GLY A 205 -2.18 -16.10 -25.81
CA GLY A 205 -2.66 -15.74 -27.13
C GLY A 205 -4.11 -15.25 -27.11
N MET A 206 -4.52 -14.56 -26.06
CA MET A 206 -5.87 -14.04 -25.84
C MET A 206 -5.88 -12.50 -25.84
N GLN A 207 -7.06 -11.94 -26.10
CA GLN A 207 -7.36 -10.54 -25.78
C GLN A 207 -7.64 -10.41 -24.27
N LEU A 208 -7.51 -9.20 -23.72
CA LEU A 208 -7.76 -8.92 -22.30
C LEU A 208 -8.99 -8.03 -22.12
N GLU A 209 -9.90 -8.44 -21.24
CA GLU A 209 -10.97 -7.58 -20.71
C GLU A 209 -10.73 -7.36 -19.23
N VAL A 210 -10.56 -6.09 -18.82
CA VAL A 210 -10.39 -5.72 -17.41
C VAL A 210 -11.74 -5.35 -16.81
N VAL A 211 -12.11 -6.03 -15.72
CA VAL A 211 -13.39 -5.87 -15.02
C VAL A 211 -13.13 -5.32 -13.62
N ASN A 212 -13.39 -4.03 -13.43
CA ASN A 212 -13.33 -3.40 -12.10
C ASN A 212 -14.53 -3.80 -11.25
N MET A 213 -14.30 -4.16 -9.99
CA MET A 213 -15.34 -4.56 -9.04
C MET A 213 -14.88 -4.35 -7.59
N ASP A 214 -15.81 -4.48 -6.64
CA ASP A 214 -15.47 -4.48 -5.22
C ASP A 214 -14.58 -5.67 -4.86
N PHE A 215 -13.54 -5.45 -4.05
CA PHE A 215 -12.59 -6.48 -3.65
C PHE A 215 -13.26 -7.75 -3.08
N GLY A 216 -14.27 -7.57 -2.23
CA GLY A 216 -15.04 -8.68 -1.63
C GLY A 216 -15.83 -9.52 -2.64
N ALA A 217 -16.08 -8.99 -3.85
CA ALA A 217 -16.81 -9.69 -4.90
C ALA A 217 -15.90 -10.52 -5.82
N MET A 218 -14.57 -10.39 -5.72
CA MET A 218 -13.63 -10.98 -6.68
C MET A 218 -13.63 -12.52 -6.65
N ILE A 219 -13.55 -13.15 -5.48
CA ILE A 219 -13.62 -14.62 -5.36
C ILE A 219 -14.99 -15.15 -5.81
N PRO A 220 -16.14 -14.58 -5.37
CA PRO A 220 -17.44 -14.94 -5.94
C PRO A 220 -17.53 -14.79 -7.46
N ALA A 221 -16.91 -13.75 -8.03
CA ALA A 221 -16.87 -13.52 -9.48
C ALA A 221 -16.06 -14.58 -10.22
N LEU A 222 -14.94 -15.07 -9.65
CA LEU A 222 -14.24 -16.24 -10.18
C LEU A 222 -15.15 -17.47 -10.17
N ILE A 223 -15.71 -17.81 -9.01
CA ILE A 223 -16.52 -19.03 -8.82
C ILE A 223 -17.73 -19.05 -9.75
N SER A 224 -18.39 -17.90 -9.92
CA SER A 224 -19.54 -17.75 -10.84
C SER A 224 -19.17 -17.59 -12.31
N LYS A 225 -17.86 -17.68 -12.65
CA LYS A 225 -17.33 -17.55 -14.01
C LYS A 225 -17.59 -16.19 -14.67
N LYS A 226 -17.78 -15.14 -13.87
CA LYS A 226 -17.88 -13.77 -14.36
C LYS A 226 -16.52 -13.24 -14.84
N VAL A 227 -15.44 -13.70 -14.21
CA VAL A 227 -14.04 -13.44 -14.59
C VAL A 227 -13.22 -14.72 -14.53
N ASP A 228 -12.08 -14.76 -15.21
CA ASP A 228 -11.22 -15.94 -15.37
C ASP A 228 -10.00 -15.95 -14.45
N MET A 229 -9.48 -14.75 -14.19
CA MET A 229 -8.40 -14.53 -13.22
C MET A 229 -8.66 -13.25 -12.44
N ILE A 230 -8.13 -13.17 -11.23
CA ILE A 230 -8.22 -11.98 -10.38
C ILE A 230 -6.87 -11.58 -9.80
N GLY A 231 -6.70 -10.27 -9.57
CA GLY A 231 -5.48 -9.67 -9.02
C GLY A 231 -5.76 -8.24 -8.59
N ALA A 232 -5.38 -7.90 -7.36
CA ALA A 232 -5.55 -6.60 -6.72
C ALA A 232 -4.80 -6.57 -5.38
N CYS A 233 -3.51 -6.92 -5.37
CA CYS A 233 -2.73 -7.18 -4.14
C CYS A 233 -3.39 -8.23 -3.22
N ILE A 234 -3.90 -9.33 -3.77
CA ILE A 234 -4.64 -10.32 -2.99
C ILE A 234 -3.65 -11.12 -2.13
N THR A 235 -3.71 -10.95 -0.81
CA THR A 235 -2.98 -11.81 0.13
C THR A 235 -3.34 -13.28 -0.06
N ILE A 236 -2.33 -14.10 -0.31
CA ILE A 236 -2.40 -15.55 -0.33
C ILE A 236 -2.61 -16.02 1.11
N THR A 237 -3.72 -16.68 1.37
CA THR A 237 -4.06 -17.24 2.69
C THR A 237 -4.59 -18.66 2.52
N GLU A 238 -4.40 -19.50 3.52
CA GLU A 238 -4.95 -20.87 3.53
C GLU A 238 -6.46 -20.88 3.34
N GLU A 239 -7.16 -19.92 3.96
CA GLU A 239 -8.62 -19.83 3.87
C GLU A 239 -9.10 -19.52 2.44
N ARG A 240 -8.48 -18.55 1.77
CA ARG A 240 -8.81 -18.25 0.37
C ARG A 240 -8.41 -19.42 -0.54
N ALA A 241 -7.27 -20.08 -0.27
CA ALA A 241 -6.77 -21.20 -1.07
C ALA A 241 -7.71 -22.43 -1.06
N LYS A 242 -8.63 -22.54 -0.10
CA LYS A 242 -9.71 -23.55 -0.13
C LYS A 242 -10.70 -23.34 -1.27
N SER A 243 -10.82 -22.11 -1.80
CA SER A 243 -11.81 -21.74 -2.81
C SER A 243 -11.21 -21.42 -4.19
N VAL A 244 -9.92 -21.11 -4.26
CA VAL A 244 -9.24 -20.67 -5.49
C VAL A 244 -7.81 -21.22 -5.55
N LEU A 245 -7.24 -21.33 -6.76
CA LEU A 245 -5.81 -21.57 -6.94
C LEU A 245 -5.07 -20.24 -6.99
N PHE A 246 -4.06 -20.08 -6.15
CA PHE A 246 -3.16 -18.93 -6.21
C PHE A 246 -1.98 -19.21 -7.14
N SER A 247 -1.51 -18.17 -7.83
CA SER A 247 -0.20 -18.15 -8.46
C SER A 247 0.91 -18.21 -7.41
N GLU A 248 2.14 -18.44 -7.86
CA GLU A 248 3.33 -18.04 -7.11
C GLU A 248 3.27 -16.55 -6.76
N PRO A 249 3.85 -16.13 -5.62
CA PRO A 249 3.78 -14.75 -5.19
C PRO A 249 4.53 -13.83 -6.15
N TYR A 250 3.84 -12.82 -6.66
CA TYR A 250 4.45 -11.81 -7.52
C TYR A 250 5.01 -10.64 -6.72
N TYR A 251 4.45 -10.35 -5.54
CA TYR A 251 4.87 -9.25 -4.68
C TYR A 251 4.86 -9.66 -3.21
N LYS A 252 5.87 -9.22 -2.44
CA LYS A 252 5.93 -9.34 -0.99
C LYS A 252 5.55 -7.99 -0.39
N GLY A 253 4.39 -7.92 0.24
CA GLY A 253 3.83 -6.71 0.85
C GLY A 253 3.46 -6.93 2.31
N GLY A 254 2.50 -6.14 2.78
CA GLY A 254 2.00 -6.18 4.16
C GLY A 254 1.79 -4.78 4.72
N ILE A 255 1.48 -4.71 6.02
CA ILE A 255 1.38 -3.45 6.73
C ILE A 255 2.80 -2.95 7.01
N ALA A 256 3.15 -1.79 6.47
CA ALA A 256 4.40 -1.10 6.75
C ALA A 256 4.18 0.14 7.61
N ALA A 257 5.30 0.74 8.04
CA ALA A 257 5.31 2.03 8.71
C ALA A 257 5.96 3.09 7.81
N LEU A 258 5.26 4.19 7.60
CA LEU A 258 5.79 5.41 7.01
C LEU A 258 6.15 6.39 8.12
N VAL A 259 7.36 6.92 8.07
CA VAL A 259 7.92 7.85 9.06
C VAL A 259 8.44 9.10 8.37
N LYS A 260 8.67 10.14 9.15
CA LYS A 260 9.40 11.32 8.68
C LYS A 260 10.88 10.97 8.46
N GLU A 261 11.48 11.49 7.39
CA GLU A 261 12.92 11.32 7.11
C GLU A 261 13.83 11.98 8.15
#